data_AF-A0A923ZFV1-F1
#
_entry.id   AF-A0A923ZFV1-F1
#
_cell.length_a   1.000
_cell.length_b   1.000
_cell.length_c   1.000
_cell.angle_alpha   90.00
_cell.angle_beta   90.00
_cell.angle_gamma   90.00
#
_symmetry.space_group_name_H-M   'P 1'
#
loop_
_entity.id
_entity.type
_entity.pdbx_description
1 polymer ?
#
loop_
_entity_poly.entity_id
_entity_poly.type
_entity_poly.pdbx_seq_one_letter_code
_entity_poly.pdbx_strand_id
1 'polypeptide(L)'
;IHFWVTLIGAYLIFWPMHYEGLAGMPRRYYDFSGWESFKMFAGLNQFISFVSILVFAAQLLFVFNFFYSIFKGRKVTTENPWSANTLEWTTPIRPGHGNWVGEIPEVHRGAYDYGKDGRDFIPQTEAVGENESHH
;
A
#
# COMPACT_ATOMS: atom_id res chain seq x y z
N ILE A 1 10.40 -8.24 0.13
CA ILE A 1 10.58 -8.91 1.44
C ILE A 1 9.56 -8.41 2.44
N HIS A 2 9.60 -7.11 2.82
CA HIS A 2 8.64 -6.51 3.75
C HIS A 2 7.17 -6.82 3.41
N PHE A 3 6.77 -6.62 2.14
CA PHE A 3 5.43 -6.93 1.66
C PHE A 3 5.00 -8.37 1.96
N TRP A 4 5.76 -9.36 1.50
CA TRP A 4 5.40 -10.78 1.65
C TRP A 4 5.35 -11.24 3.10
N VAL A 5 6.30 -10.80 3.93
CA VAL A 5 6.30 -11.13 5.36
C VAL A 5 5.07 -10.53 6.05
N THR A 6 4.73 -9.28 5.72
CA THR A 6 3.55 -8.60 6.29
C THR A 6 2.26 -9.26 5.81
N LEU A 7 2.16 -9.61 4.53
CA LEU A 7 0.96 -10.25 3.96
C LEU A 7 0.72 -11.63 4.57
N ILE A 8 1.72 -12.51 4.56
CA ILE A 8 1.62 -13.86 5.13
C ILE A 8 1.33 -13.76 6.64
N GLY A 9 2.04 -12.88 7.34
CA GLY A 9 1.83 -12.64 8.77
C GLY A 9 0.43 -12.14 9.08
N ALA A 10 -0.14 -11.24 8.27
CA ALA A 10 -1.52 -10.78 8.43
C ALA A 10 -2.52 -11.94 8.33
N TYR A 11 -2.38 -12.84 7.36
CA TYR A 11 -3.23 -14.03 7.30
C TYR A 11 -3.03 -14.94 8.52
N LEU A 12 -1.79 -15.18 8.94
CA LEU A 12 -1.49 -16.04 10.10
C LEU A 12 -1.96 -15.45 11.45
N ILE A 13 -2.12 -14.13 11.55
CA ILE A 13 -2.64 -13.44 12.74
C ILE A 13 -4.16 -13.38 12.69
N PHE A 14 -4.70 -12.78 11.63
CA PHE A 14 -6.13 -12.44 11.57
C PHE A 14 -7.01 -13.63 11.22
N TRP A 15 -6.54 -14.61 10.44
CA TRP A 15 -7.35 -15.78 10.11
C TRP A 15 -7.71 -16.63 11.34
N PRO A 16 -6.76 -16.97 12.23
CA PRO A 16 -7.08 -17.54 13.53
C PRO A 16 -8.07 -16.72 14.36
N MET A 17 -7.93 -15.40 14.40
CA MET A 17 -8.86 -14.55 15.15
C MET A 17 -10.28 -14.56 14.58
N HIS A 18 -10.47 -14.77 13.28
CA HIS A 18 -11.81 -15.00 12.72
C HIS A 18 -12.41 -16.29 13.28
N TYR A 19 -11.62 -17.35 13.40
CA TYR A 19 -12.05 -18.61 13.98
C TYR A 19 -12.42 -18.47 15.47
N GLU A 20 -11.59 -17.79 16.26
CA GLU A 20 -11.88 -17.48 17.67
C GLU A 20 -13.16 -16.65 17.83
N GLY A 21 -13.35 -15.65 16.96
CA GLY A 21 -14.57 -14.84 16.94
C GLY A 21 -15.83 -15.64 16.62
N LEU A 22 -15.76 -16.56 15.65
CA LEU A 22 -16.85 -17.48 15.32
C LEU A 22 -17.16 -18.46 16.47
N ALA A 23 -16.15 -18.85 17.23
CA ALA A 23 -16.30 -19.66 18.44
C ALA A 23 -16.85 -18.86 19.65
N GLY A 24 -17.14 -17.57 19.47
CA GLY A 24 -17.76 -16.73 20.49
C GLY A 24 -16.79 -16.09 21.47
N MET A 25 -15.47 -16.08 21.19
CA MET A 25 -14.48 -15.44 22.04
C MET A 25 -14.71 -13.91 22.05
N PRO A 26 -15.06 -13.30 23.21
CA PRO A 26 -15.38 -11.90 23.25
C PRO A 26 -14.12 -11.05 23.20
N ARG A 27 -14.16 -9.95 22.43
CA ARG A 27 -13.07 -8.98 22.34
C ARG A 27 -12.91 -8.15 23.63
N ARG A 28 -11.73 -7.54 23.80
CA ARG A 28 -11.39 -6.59 24.89
C ARG A 28 -11.28 -7.20 26.29
N TYR A 29 -10.93 -8.49 26.38
CA TYR A 29 -10.56 -9.14 27.63
C TYR A 29 -9.05 -9.30 27.71
N TYR A 30 -8.48 -9.03 28.89
CA TYR A 30 -7.04 -9.16 29.13
C TYR A 30 -6.64 -10.60 29.44
N ASP A 31 -7.56 -11.41 29.98
CA ASP A 31 -7.33 -12.79 30.38
C ASP A 31 -8.59 -13.63 30.18
N PHE A 32 -8.38 -14.86 29.70
CA PHE A 32 -9.40 -15.88 29.45
C PHE A 32 -9.16 -17.16 30.28
N SER A 33 -8.16 -17.18 31.16
CA SER A 33 -7.76 -18.34 31.97
C SER A 33 -8.89 -18.91 32.85
N GLY A 34 -9.80 -18.04 33.32
CA GLY A 34 -10.97 -18.42 34.11
C GLY A 34 -12.14 -19.01 33.32
N TRP A 35 -12.06 -19.05 31.98
CA TRP A 35 -13.15 -19.48 31.11
C TRP A 35 -12.81 -20.84 30.52
N GLU A 36 -13.39 -21.92 31.07
CA GLU A 36 -13.16 -23.30 30.59
C GLU A 36 -13.41 -23.45 29.08
N SER A 37 -14.43 -22.77 28.56
CA SER A 37 -14.80 -22.79 27.14
C SER A 37 -13.71 -22.26 26.20
N PHE A 38 -12.77 -21.43 26.68
CA PHE A 38 -11.75 -20.80 25.84
C PHE A 38 -10.33 -21.34 26.07
N LYS A 39 -10.13 -22.27 27.02
CA LYS A 39 -8.81 -22.86 27.27
C LYS A 39 -8.18 -23.52 26.03
N MET A 40 -9.01 -24.05 25.13
CA MET A 40 -8.53 -24.64 23.86
C MET A 40 -7.81 -23.63 22.95
N PHE A 41 -8.10 -22.33 23.08
CA PHE A 41 -7.50 -21.27 22.27
C PHE A 41 -6.19 -20.73 22.85
N ALA A 42 -5.73 -21.18 24.02
CA ALA A 42 -4.51 -20.67 24.64
C ALA A 42 -3.28 -20.85 23.74
N GLY A 43 -3.13 -22.02 23.12
CA GLY A 43 -2.05 -22.28 22.16
C GLY A 43 -2.16 -21.44 20.88
N LEU A 44 -3.39 -21.20 20.42
CA LEU A 44 -3.65 -20.36 19.25
C LEU A 44 -3.30 -18.89 19.50
N ASN A 45 -3.69 -18.35 20.67
CA ASN A 45 -3.33 -17.01 21.12
C ASN A 45 -1.81 -16.84 21.28
N GLN A 46 -1.11 -17.85 21.79
CA GLN A 46 0.35 -17.85 21.86
C GLN A 46 0.98 -17.80 20.47
N PHE A 47 0.47 -18.60 19.52
CA PHE A 47 0.90 -18.57 18.13
C PHE A 47 0.67 -17.19 17.49
N ILE A 48 -0.53 -16.63 17.63
CA ILE A 48 -0.88 -15.29 17.13
C ILE A 48 0.10 -14.24 17.68
N SER A 49 0.40 -14.29 18.98
CA SER A 49 1.32 -13.36 19.64
C SER A 49 2.74 -13.47 19.08
N PHE A 50 3.23 -14.69 18.90
CA PHE A 50 4.55 -14.93 18.31
C PHE A 50 4.64 -14.37 16.88
N VAL A 51 3.66 -14.68 16.03
CA VAL A 51 3.63 -14.16 14.66
C VAL A 51 3.51 -12.63 14.66
N SER A 52 2.72 -12.04 15.56
CA SER A 52 2.59 -10.59 15.70
C SER A 52 3.91 -9.91 16.01
N ILE A 53 4.72 -10.50 16.90
CA ILE A 53 6.08 -9.99 17.21
C ILE A 53 6.98 -10.06 15.98
N LEU A 54 6.92 -11.15 15.19
CA LEU A 54 7.71 -11.28 13.96
C LEU A 54 7.29 -10.25 12.91
N VAL A 55 5.98 -10.02 12.72
CA VAL A 55 5.46 -9.00 11.79
C VAL A 55 5.85 -7.60 12.25
N PHE A 56 5.84 -7.34 13.55
CA PHE A 56 6.34 -6.09 14.12
C PHE A 56 7.84 -5.90 13.82
N ALA A 57 8.66 -6.92 14.02
CA ALA A 57 10.08 -6.87 13.67
C ALA A 57 10.30 -6.62 12.17
N ALA A 58 9.45 -7.16 11.30
CA ALA A 58 9.49 -6.87 9.87
C ALA A 58 9.22 -5.39 9.55
N GLN A 59 8.44 -4.67 10.36
CA GLN A 59 8.27 -3.22 10.18
C GLN A 59 9.56 -2.44 10.38
N LEU A 60 10.48 -2.91 11.23
CA LEU A 60 11.80 -2.30 11.39
C LEU A 60 12.62 -2.34 10.09
N LEU A 61 12.43 -3.38 9.26
CA LEU A 61 13.04 -3.43 7.93
C LEU A 61 12.49 -2.34 7.01
N PHE A 62 11.19 -2.04 7.09
CA PHE A 62 10.60 -0.93 6.34
C PHE A 62 11.15 0.41 6.83
N VAL A 63 11.22 0.63 8.14
CA VAL A 63 11.79 1.86 8.73
C VAL A 63 13.24 2.04 8.28
N PHE A 64 14.05 0.98 8.35
CA PHE A 64 15.42 1.01 7.85
C PHE A 64 15.47 1.37 6.36
N ASN A 65 14.65 0.71 5.53
CA ASN A 65 14.62 0.97 4.09
C ASN A 65 14.19 2.40 3.76
N PHE A 66 13.23 2.96 4.52
CA PHE A 66 12.77 4.33 4.38
C PHE A 66 13.90 5.33 4.62
N PHE A 67 14.56 5.26 5.78
CA PHE A 67 15.67 6.16 6.10
C PHE A 67 16.89 5.93 5.20
N TYR A 68 17.22 4.68 4.89
CA TYR A 68 18.29 4.38 3.95
C TYR A 68 18.02 4.99 2.57
N SER A 69 16.78 4.90 2.07
CA SER A 69 16.38 5.47 0.79
C SER A 69 16.45 7.00 0.77
N ILE A 70 16.12 7.67 1.88
CA ILE A 70 16.25 9.13 2.00
C ILE A 70 17.71 9.58 1.86
N PHE A 71 18.63 8.92 2.55
CA PHE A 71 20.02 9.40 2.65
C PHE A 71 20.96 8.81 1.59
N LYS A 72 20.72 7.58 1.15
CA LYS A 72 21.62 6.80 0.27
C LYS A 72 20.88 6.12 -0.90
N GLY A 73 19.57 6.33 -1.04
CA GLY A 73 18.79 5.78 -2.13
C GLY A 73 19.18 6.34 -3.49
N ARG A 74 18.81 5.60 -4.55
CA ARG A 74 18.96 6.10 -5.93
C ARG A 74 18.05 7.30 -6.12
N LYS A 75 18.61 8.40 -6.64
CA LYS A 75 17.83 9.58 -6.96
C LYS A 75 16.99 9.31 -8.21
N VAL A 76 15.73 9.73 -8.17
CA VAL A 76 14.87 9.73 -9.34
C VAL A 76 15.38 10.77 -10.35
N THR A 77 15.40 10.41 -11.63
CA THR A 77 15.89 11.26 -12.73
C THR A 77 14.82 11.61 -13.76
N THR A 78 13.66 10.98 -13.66
CA THR A 78 12.50 11.19 -14.54
C THR A 78 11.31 11.65 -13.70
N GLU A 79 10.47 12.54 -14.23
CA GLU A 79 9.30 13.06 -13.52
C GLU A 79 8.25 11.97 -13.27
N ASN A 80 8.05 11.12 -14.28
CA ASN A 80 7.08 10.03 -14.23
C ASN A 80 7.77 8.65 -14.43
N PRO A 81 8.42 8.10 -13.40
CA PRO A 81 9.07 6.78 -13.51
C PRO A 81 8.09 5.61 -13.58
N TRP A 82 6.80 5.84 -13.29
CA TRP A 82 5.77 4.79 -13.23
C TRP A 82 4.80 4.84 -14.41
N SER A 83 5.01 5.73 -15.36
CA SER A 83 4.12 5.93 -16.51
C SER A 83 2.65 6.14 -16.11
N ALA A 84 2.43 6.86 -15.01
CA ALA A 84 1.09 7.13 -14.49
C ALA A 84 0.45 8.35 -15.18
N ASN A 85 -0.87 8.32 -15.36
CA ASN A 85 -1.56 9.33 -16.17
C ASN A 85 -1.96 10.60 -15.41
N THR A 86 -1.95 10.54 -14.08
CA THR A 86 -2.51 11.57 -13.22
C THR A 86 -1.61 12.81 -13.09
N LEU A 87 -2.20 13.96 -12.77
CA LEU A 87 -1.51 15.26 -12.80
C LEU A 87 -0.31 15.36 -11.86
N GLU A 88 -0.26 14.62 -10.75
CA GLU A 88 0.90 14.66 -9.84
C GLU A 88 2.21 14.26 -10.52
N TRP A 89 2.13 13.45 -11.59
CA TRP A 89 3.28 13.00 -12.38
C TRP A 89 3.73 13.98 -13.46
N THR A 90 3.08 15.15 -13.53
CA THR A 90 3.48 16.28 -14.38
C THR A 90 4.23 17.37 -13.60
N THR A 91 4.37 17.17 -12.28
CA THR A 91 5.13 18.10 -11.44
C THR A 91 6.64 17.87 -11.62
N PRO A 92 7.48 18.91 -11.44
CA PRO A 92 8.91 18.72 -11.36
C PRO A 92 9.27 17.74 -10.23
N ILE A 93 10.37 17.00 -10.39
CA ILE A 93 10.86 16.02 -9.37
C ILE A 93 10.93 16.61 -7.95
N ARG A 94 11.21 17.90 -7.84
CA ARG A 94 11.17 18.66 -6.57
C ARG A 94 10.18 19.81 -6.72
N PRO A 95 8.89 19.59 -6.44
CA PRO A 95 7.90 20.63 -6.57
C PRO A 95 8.16 21.74 -5.55
N GLY A 96 8.06 22.98 -6.00
CA GLY A 96 8.10 24.16 -5.12
C GLY A 96 6.73 24.46 -4.51
N HIS A 97 6.62 25.58 -3.81
CA HIS A 97 5.31 26.10 -3.41
C HIS A 97 4.49 26.44 -4.66
N GLY A 98 3.27 25.91 -4.77
CA GLY A 98 2.45 25.99 -5.98
C GLY A 98 2.52 24.77 -6.89
N ASN A 99 3.39 23.79 -6.58
CA ASN A 99 3.58 22.50 -7.27
C ASN A 99 4.10 22.58 -8.72
N TRP A 100 3.40 23.29 -9.61
CA TRP A 100 3.75 23.43 -11.02
C TRP A 100 4.54 24.70 -11.30
N VAL A 101 5.36 24.65 -12.35
CA VAL A 101 6.05 25.83 -12.88
C VAL A 101 5.15 26.46 -13.94
N GLY A 102 4.60 27.63 -13.66
CA GLY A 102 3.73 28.35 -14.61
C GLY A 102 2.25 28.01 -14.43
N GLU A 103 1.55 27.84 -15.54
CA GLU A 103 0.12 27.54 -15.54
C GLU A 103 -0.18 26.11 -15.06
N ILE A 104 -1.35 25.94 -14.44
CA ILE A 104 -1.81 24.64 -13.97
C ILE A 104 -2.18 23.79 -15.19
N PRO A 105 -1.72 22.53 -15.29
CA PRO A 105 -2.04 21.71 -16.44
C PRO A 105 -3.54 21.42 -16.55
N GLU A 106 -4.06 21.52 -17.77
CA GLU A 106 -5.46 21.22 -18.06
C GLU A 106 -5.70 19.70 -18.16
N VAL A 107 -6.89 19.26 -17.74
CA VAL A 107 -7.31 17.86 -17.83
C VAL A 107 -8.19 17.69 -19.05
N HIS A 108 -7.77 16.85 -19.98
CA HIS A 108 -8.54 16.55 -21.19
C HIS A 108 -9.23 15.18 -21.16
N ARG A 109 -8.81 14.29 -20.23
CA ARG A 109 -9.21 12.88 -20.22
C ARG A 109 -9.19 12.25 -18.82
N GLY A 110 -9.65 11.00 -18.73
CA GLY A 110 -9.70 10.24 -17.48
C GLY A 110 -8.31 9.82 -16.96
N ALA A 111 -8.22 9.55 -15.66
CA ALA A 111 -6.98 9.09 -15.01
C ALA A 111 -6.60 7.63 -15.36
N TYR A 112 -7.48 6.89 -16.05
CA TYR A 112 -7.36 5.45 -16.27
C TYR A 112 -7.13 5.06 -17.73
N ASP A 113 -6.74 6.01 -18.58
CA ASP A 113 -6.47 5.79 -20.01
C ASP A 113 -5.15 5.04 -20.24
N TYR A 114 -5.12 3.78 -19.81
CA TYR A 114 -4.01 2.86 -20.01
C TYR A 114 -4.36 1.86 -21.12
N GLY A 115 -3.36 1.45 -21.91
CA GLY A 115 -3.51 0.41 -22.93
C GLY A 115 -4.48 0.77 -24.08
N LYS A 116 -4.66 2.06 -24.36
CA LYS A 116 -5.62 2.57 -25.35
C LYS A 116 -4.93 2.85 -26.68
N ASP A 117 -5.55 2.43 -27.78
CA ASP A 117 -5.08 2.68 -29.15
C ASP A 117 -3.59 2.32 -29.37
N GLY A 118 -3.13 1.23 -28.76
CA GLY A 118 -1.75 0.74 -28.85
C GLY A 118 -0.74 1.51 -27.99
N ARG A 119 -1.20 2.40 -27.11
CA ARG A 119 -0.36 3.12 -26.14
C ARG A 119 -0.57 2.57 -24.74
N ASP A 120 0.54 2.35 -24.03
CA ASP A 120 0.50 1.83 -22.66
C ASP A 120 -0.13 2.82 -21.67
N PHE A 121 0.08 4.12 -21.87
CA PHE A 121 -0.44 5.17 -21.01
C PHE A 121 -0.61 6.48 -21.78
N ILE A 122 -1.66 7.25 -21.45
CA ILE A 122 -1.95 8.55 -22.02
C ILE A 122 -2.20 9.56 -20.89
N PRO A 123 -1.27 10.50 -20.63
CA PRO A 123 -1.40 11.46 -19.54
C PRO A 123 -2.64 12.35 -19.66
N GLN A 124 -3.21 12.75 -18.51
CA GLN A 124 -4.40 13.60 -18.46
C GLN A 124 -4.25 14.95 -19.16
N THR A 125 -3.01 15.43 -19.29
CA THR A 125 -2.64 16.69 -19.94
C THR A 125 -2.51 16.59 -21.45
N GLU A 126 -2.64 15.39 -22.02
CA GLU A 126 -2.64 15.21 -23.46
C GLU A 126 -4.05 15.40 -24.01
N ALA A 127 -4.21 16.35 -24.95
CA ALA A 127 -5.49 16.59 -25.62
C ALA A 127 -6.00 15.32 -26.31
N VAL A 128 -7.33 15.17 -26.36
CA VAL A 128 -7.97 14.01 -27.03
C VAL A 128 -7.71 14.11 -28.54
N GLY A 129 -7.12 13.06 -29.12
CA GLY A 129 -6.82 13.02 -30.54
C GLY A 129 -8.08 12.83 -31.39
N GLU A 130 -8.09 13.37 -32.62
CA GLU A 130 -9.26 13.26 -33.53
C GLU A 130 -9.60 11.81 -33.91
N ASN A 131 -8.60 10.92 -33.95
CA ASN A 131 -8.76 9.50 -34.28
C ASN A 131 -8.68 8.60 -33.04
N GLU A 132 -8.72 9.18 -31.84
CA GLU A 132 -8.68 8.40 -30.61
C GLU A 132 -10.03 7.75 -30.37
N SER A 133 -10.03 6.48 -29.94
CA SER A 133 -11.29 5.80 -29.60
C SER A 133 -12.01 6.56 -28.48
N HIS A 134 -13.33 6.76 -28.57
CA HIS A 134 -14.08 7.26 -27.42
C HIS A 134 -14.14 6.17 -26.34
N HIS A 135 -14.08 6.58 -25.08
CA HIS A 135 -14.26 5.67 -23.93
C HIS A 135 -15.62 4.97 -23.95
#